data_AF-A0A2U2D025-F1
#
_entry.id   AF-A0A2U2D025-F1
#
_cell.length_a   1.000
_cell.length_b   1.000
_cell.length_c   1.000
_cell.angle_alpha   90.00
_cell.angle_beta   90.00
_cell.angle_gamma   90.00
#
_symmetry.space_group_name_H-M   'P 1'
#
loop_
_entity.id
_entity.type
_entity.pdbx_description
1 polymer ?
#
loop_
_entity_poly.entity_id
_entity_poly.type
_entity_poly.pdbx_seq_one_letter_code
_entity_poly.pdbx_strand_id
1 'polypeptide(L)'
;HCDQYGRVKVQFHWDREGQADDKTSCWLRVSSAWAGAHYGGIAIPRIGMEVLVTFLEGDPDQPLISGCLYHKENLVPYPLPANKTRSTFKTLSSKGGGGYNELRIEDKKGQEQIFLHAQRDWDENVEHDQKIRVGNERHDTVEQNSYTEFKAEEHHT
;
A
#
# COMPACT_ATOMS: atom_id res chain seq x y z
N HIS A 1 8.37 12.62 3.48
CA HIS A 1 7.75 13.96 3.55
C HIS A 1 7.34 14.31 2.13
N CYS A 2 6.13 14.85 1.92
CA CYS A 2 5.63 15.18 0.58
C CYS A 2 4.91 16.53 0.58
N ASP A 3 4.77 17.13 -0.60
CA ASP A 3 3.98 18.35 -0.80
C ASP A 3 2.56 18.05 -1.31
N GLN A 4 1.81 19.10 -1.64
CA GLN A 4 0.42 19.03 -2.13
C GLN A 4 0.23 18.24 -3.45
N TYR A 5 1.31 17.97 -4.18
CA TYR A 5 1.29 17.22 -5.43
C TYR A 5 1.79 15.77 -5.26
N GLY A 6 2.05 15.34 -4.02
CA GLY A 6 2.63 14.03 -3.73
C GLY A 6 4.09 13.91 -4.17
N ARG A 7 4.78 15.03 -4.41
CA ARG A 7 6.20 15.02 -4.73
C ARG A 7 7.02 14.72 -3.49
N VAL A 8 8.20 14.14 -3.66
CA VAL A 8 9.15 13.87 -2.57
C VAL A 8 10.53 14.45 -2.88
N LYS A 9 11.40 14.50 -1.87
CA LYS A 9 12.81 14.86 -2.02
C LYS A 9 13.68 13.62 -1.82
N VAL A 10 14.81 13.56 -2.51
CA VAL A 10 15.71 12.40 -2.52
C VAL A 10 17.16 12.84 -2.32
N GLN A 11 17.98 11.95 -1.76
CA GLN A 11 19.43 12.10 -1.75
C GLN A 11 19.99 11.17 -2.83
N PHE A 12 20.67 11.72 -3.83
CA PHE A 12 21.36 10.89 -4.81
C PHE A 12 22.65 10.30 -4.21
N HIS A 13 22.99 9.06 -4.57
CA HIS A 13 24.18 8.39 -4.04
C HIS A 13 25.50 9.05 -4.46
N TRP A 14 25.51 9.79 -5.56
CA TRP A 14 26.68 10.51 -6.07
C TRP A 14 26.77 11.94 -5.53
N ASP A 15 25.73 12.45 -4.85
CA ASP A 15 25.78 13.75 -4.20
C ASP A 15 26.52 13.63 -2.87
N ARG A 16 27.66 14.33 -2.80
CA ARG A 16 28.60 14.32 -1.67
C ARG A 16 28.37 15.46 -0.69
N GLU A 17 27.62 16.49 -1.10
CA GLU A 17 27.38 17.70 -0.30
C GLU A 17 26.02 17.66 0.40
N GLY A 18 25.07 16.89 -0.13
CA GLY A 18 23.77 16.66 0.46
C GLY A 18 23.84 16.12 1.89
N GLN A 19 22.93 16.59 2.73
CA GLN A 19 22.84 16.24 4.15
C GLN A 19 21.66 15.30 4.44
N ALA A 20 21.08 14.68 3.39
CA ALA A 20 19.87 13.87 3.47
C ALA A 20 18.71 14.56 4.20
N ASP A 21 18.56 15.86 3.96
CA ASP A 21 17.59 16.76 4.59
C ASP A 21 16.60 17.35 3.58
N ASP A 22 15.80 18.31 4.02
CA ASP A 22 14.81 18.97 3.17
C ASP A 22 15.41 19.96 2.15
N LYS A 23 16.73 20.19 2.14
CA LYS A 23 17.40 21.08 1.19
C LYS A 23 18.20 20.33 0.13
N THR A 24 18.30 19.01 0.28
CA THR A 24 19.14 18.13 -0.55
C THR A 24 18.73 18.10 -2.03
N SER A 25 17.44 18.17 -2.34
CA SER A 25 16.98 18.16 -3.73
C SER A 25 15.80 19.09 -3.98
N CYS A 26 15.51 19.31 -5.26
CA CYS A 26 14.21 19.80 -5.70
C CYS A 26 13.11 18.77 -5.38
N TRP A 27 11.85 19.15 -5.65
CA TRP A 27 10.71 18.24 -5.52
C TRP A 27 10.57 17.36 -6.76
N LEU A 28 10.68 16.05 -6.58
CA LEU A 28 10.52 15.06 -7.63
C LEU A 28 9.09 14.53 -7.67
N ARG A 29 8.50 14.49 -8.87
CA ARG A 29 7.23 13.79 -9.10
C ARG A 29 7.42 12.29 -8.93
N VAL A 30 6.36 11.61 -8.49
CA VAL A 30 6.33 10.16 -8.31
C VAL A 30 5.36 9.56 -9.32
N SER A 31 5.82 8.57 -10.08
CA SER A 31 4.96 7.80 -10.96
C SER A 31 3.95 6.99 -10.15
N SER A 32 2.67 7.13 -10.50
CA SER A 32 1.57 6.30 -9.99
C SER A 32 1.18 5.26 -11.03
N ALA A 33 0.75 4.07 -10.58
CA ALA A 33 0.25 3.03 -11.47
C ALA A 33 -1.01 3.44 -12.26
N TRP A 34 -1.83 4.32 -11.69
CA TRP A 34 -3.01 4.89 -12.34
C TRP A 34 -3.29 6.28 -11.75
N ALA A 35 -3.38 7.32 -12.57
CA ALA A 35 -3.57 8.70 -12.11
C ALA A 35 -4.54 9.45 -13.04
N GLY A 36 -5.67 9.88 -12.48
CA GLY A 36 -6.68 10.70 -13.14
C GLY A 36 -7.04 11.93 -12.32
N ALA A 37 -7.96 12.76 -12.83
CA ALA A 37 -8.42 13.95 -12.14
C ALA A 37 -9.24 13.56 -10.89
N HIS A 38 -8.60 13.59 -9.73
CA HIS A 38 -9.17 13.21 -8.41
C HIS A 38 -9.52 11.72 -8.25
N TYR A 39 -8.90 10.81 -9.02
CA TYR A 39 -9.02 9.36 -8.84
C TYR A 39 -7.72 8.65 -9.25
N GLY A 40 -7.51 7.42 -8.75
CA GLY A 40 -6.34 6.61 -9.09
C GLY A 40 -5.67 5.96 -7.87
N GLY A 41 -4.46 5.43 -8.08
CA GLY A 41 -3.62 4.85 -7.04
C GLY A 41 -2.53 5.81 -6.57
N ILE A 42 -2.36 5.92 -5.25
CA ILE A 42 -1.32 6.76 -4.65
C ILE A 42 -0.60 6.00 -3.52
N ALA A 43 0.72 5.89 -3.65
CA ALA A 43 1.59 5.31 -2.64
C ALA A 43 2.85 6.19 -2.53
N ILE A 44 2.86 7.09 -1.55
CA ILE A 44 3.94 8.07 -1.38
C ILE A 44 5.17 7.39 -0.75
N PRO A 45 6.35 7.44 -1.40
CA PRO A 45 7.59 6.96 -0.81
C PRO A 45 7.86 7.64 0.54
N ARG A 46 8.26 6.84 1.53
CA ARG A 46 8.61 7.31 2.88
C ARG A 46 10.10 7.59 2.98
N ILE A 47 10.47 8.40 3.98
CA ILE A 47 11.87 8.67 4.29
C ILE A 47 12.57 7.33 4.58
N GLY A 48 13.73 7.11 3.96
CA GLY A 48 14.51 5.87 4.07
C GLY A 48 14.17 4.80 3.03
N MET A 49 13.11 4.96 2.23
CA MET A 49 12.85 4.06 1.10
C MET A 49 13.79 4.38 -0.08
N GLU A 50 14.30 3.33 -0.72
CA GLU A 50 15.06 3.45 -1.97
C GLU A 50 14.11 3.56 -3.17
N VAL A 51 14.38 4.52 -4.05
CA VAL A 51 13.56 4.84 -5.21
C VAL A 51 14.38 4.82 -6.49
N LEU A 52 13.76 4.40 -7.59
CA LEU A 52 14.33 4.52 -8.92
C LEU A 52 14.01 5.91 -9.48
N VAL A 53 15.05 6.67 -9.83
CA VAL A 53 14.92 7.98 -10.50
C VAL A 53 15.27 7.83 -11.97
N THR A 54 14.37 8.32 -12.82
CA THR A 54 14.55 8.46 -14.26
C THR A 54 14.63 9.95 -14.61
N PHE A 55 15.35 10.28 -15.66
CA PHE A 55 15.56 11.64 -16.14
C PHE A 55 14.84 11.82 -17.48
N LEU A 56 13.94 12.80 -17.56
CA LEU A 56 13.15 13.04 -18.77
C LEU A 56 14.08 13.44 -19.91
N GLU A 57 13.98 12.77 -21.06
CA GLU A 57 14.89 12.96 -22.20
C GLU A 57 16.38 12.82 -21.85
N GLY A 58 16.70 12.15 -20.74
CA GLY A 58 18.07 12.03 -20.22
C GLY A 58 18.63 13.29 -19.54
N ASP A 59 17.80 14.30 -19.31
CA ASP A 59 18.21 15.56 -18.68
C ASP A 59 18.32 15.42 -17.15
N PRO A 60 19.53 15.53 -16.55
CA PRO A 60 19.74 15.42 -15.11
C PRO A 60 18.95 16.46 -14.29
N ASP A 61 18.56 17.59 -14.90
CA ASP A 61 17.77 18.64 -14.25
C ASP A 61 16.26 18.34 -14.24
N GLN A 62 15.82 17.26 -14.89
CA GLN A 62 14.42 16.84 -14.96
C GLN A 62 14.18 15.44 -14.37
N PRO A 63 14.48 15.23 -13.07
CA PRO A 63 14.28 13.94 -12.41
C PRO A 63 12.79 13.62 -12.13
N LEU A 64 12.46 12.34 -12.25
CA LEU A 64 11.15 11.74 -11.98
C LEU A 64 11.35 10.40 -11.28
N ILE A 65 10.61 10.12 -10.21
CA ILE A 65 10.64 8.80 -9.57
C ILE A 65 9.75 7.84 -10.36
N SER A 66 10.31 6.73 -10.82
CA SER A 66 9.62 5.71 -11.63
C SER A 66 9.31 4.42 -10.88
N GLY A 67 9.88 4.21 -9.69
CA GLY A 67 9.60 3.03 -8.86
C GLY A 67 10.24 3.07 -7.48
N CYS A 68 9.97 2.03 -6.69
CA CYS A 68 10.58 1.78 -5.38
C CYS A 68 11.23 0.40 -5.38
N LEU A 69 12.33 0.24 -4.64
CA LEU A 69 13.10 -1.00 -4.60
C LEU A 69 13.25 -1.51 -3.16
N TYR A 70 13.24 -2.84 -3.04
CA TYR A 70 13.67 -3.51 -1.81
C TYR A 70 15.17 -3.82 -1.90
N HIS A 71 15.85 -3.81 -0.75
CA HIS A 71 17.27 -4.11 -0.63
C HIS A 71 17.56 -4.73 0.75
N LYS A 72 18.84 -4.85 1.13
CA LYS A 72 19.26 -5.55 2.36
C LYS A 72 18.66 -4.98 3.66
N GLU A 73 18.38 -3.68 3.72
CA GLU A 73 17.83 -3.02 4.91
C GLU A 73 16.31 -2.88 4.80
N ASN A 74 15.80 -2.49 3.62
CA ASN A 74 14.38 -2.52 3.31
C ASN A 74 14.01 -3.87 2.68
N LEU A 75 13.74 -4.86 3.53
CA LEU A 75 13.39 -6.21 3.09
C LEU A 75 11.95 -6.29 2.52
N VAL A 76 11.74 -7.27 1.65
CA VAL A 76 10.40 -7.63 1.15
C VAL A 76 9.45 -8.03 2.30
N PRO A 77 8.12 -7.83 2.16
CA PRO A 77 7.16 -8.08 3.25
C PRO A 77 7.10 -9.53 3.75
N TYR A 78 7.47 -10.49 2.89
CA TYR A 78 7.51 -11.92 3.20
C TYR A 78 8.84 -12.51 2.76
N PRO A 79 9.46 -13.42 3.55
CA PRO A 79 10.71 -14.06 3.17
C PRO A 79 10.61 -14.78 1.82
N LEU A 80 11.58 -14.51 0.95
CA LEU A 80 11.75 -15.16 -0.35
C LEU A 80 12.99 -16.07 -0.34
N PRO A 81 12.98 -17.18 -1.09
CA PRO A 81 11.97 -17.61 -2.07
C PRO A 81 10.78 -18.41 -1.47
N ALA A 82 10.73 -18.59 -0.14
CA ALA A 82 9.74 -19.45 0.51
C ALA A 82 8.28 -19.07 0.21
N ASN A 83 7.98 -17.78 0.08
CA ASN A 83 6.63 -17.25 -0.15
C ASN A 83 6.44 -16.66 -1.56
N LYS A 84 7.10 -17.22 -2.57
CA LYS A 84 7.12 -16.69 -3.95
C LYS A 84 5.77 -16.64 -4.66
N THR A 85 4.74 -17.32 -4.14
CA THR A 85 3.37 -17.33 -4.66
C THR A 85 2.46 -16.32 -3.96
N ARG A 86 3.00 -15.49 -3.06
CA ARG A 86 2.25 -14.43 -2.38
C ARG A 86 2.39 -13.10 -3.08
N SER A 87 1.25 -12.49 -3.37
CA SER A 87 1.12 -11.10 -3.77
C SER A 87 0.53 -10.31 -2.61
N THR A 88 1.04 -9.10 -2.32
CA THR A 88 0.54 -8.31 -1.19
C THR A 88 0.62 -6.80 -1.45
N PHE A 89 -0.37 -6.09 -0.93
CA PHE A 89 -0.32 -4.66 -0.67
C PHE A 89 -0.35 -4.46 0.85
N LYS A 90 0.84 -4.32 1.46
CA LYS A 90 1.02 -4.18 2.89
C LYS A 90 1.55 -2.79 3.23
N THR A 91 0.85 -2.11 4.12
CA THR A 91 1.20 -0.76 4.60
C THR A 91 1.85 -0.82 5.98
N LEU A 92 2.28 0.33 6.51
CA LEU A 92 2.83 0.44 7.87
C LEU A 92 2.21 1.67 8.52
N SER A 93 1.75 1.57 9.77
CA SER A 93 1.24 2.73 10.51
C SER A 93 2.31 3.84 10.60
N SER A 94 1.90 5.09 10.53
CA SER A 94 2.80 6.25 10.54
C SER A 94 2.22 7.36 11.42
N LYS A 95 3.02 8.10 12.20
CA LYS A 95 4.50 7.99 12.37
C LYS A 95 4.87 6.93 13.44
N GLY A 96 6.10 6.40 13.40
CA GLY A 96 6.66 5.52 14.46
C GLY A 96 6.14 4.08 14.48
N GLY A 97 5.80 3.50 13.31
CA GLY A 97 4.87 2.38 13.16
C GLY A 97 5.07 1.14 14.05
N GLY A 98 3.96 0.71 14.66
CA GLY A 98 3.81 -0.55 15.41
C GLY A 98 2.60 -1.38 14.96
N GLY A 99 2.22 -1.27 13.67
CA GLY A 99 1.04 -1.91 13.09
C GLY A 99 0.97 -1.78 11.56
N TYR A 100 0.05 -2.48 10.90
CA TYR A 100 -0.08 -2.51 9.43
C TYR A 100 -1.51 -2.79 8.95
N ASN A 101 -1.85 -2.32 7.74
CA ASN A 101 -3.00 -2.84 6.98
C ASN A 101 -2.49 -3.67 5.81
N GLU A 102 -3.23 -4.70 5.40
CA GLU A 102 -2.79 -5.61 4.35
C GLU A 102 -3.94 -6.21 3.54
N LEU A 103 -3.76 -6.22 2.21
CA LEU A 103 -4.43 -7.15 1.30
C LEU A 103 -3.39 -8.13 0.77
N ARG A 104 -3.58 -9.42 1.00
CA ARG A 104 -2.67 -10.48 0.56
C ARG A 104 -3.41 -11.57 -0.19
N ILE A 105 -2.82 -12.04 -1.27
CA ILE A 105 -3.31 -13.13 -2.11
C ILE A 105 -2.21 -14.21 -2.15
N GLU A 106 -2.56 -15.42 -1.74
CA GLU A 106 -1.72 -16.62 -1.83
C GLU A 106 -2.25 -17.52 -2.96
N ASP A 107 -1.40 -17.81 -3.93
CA ASP A 107 -1.73 -18.61 -5.12
C ASP A 107 -1.16 -20.04 -5.06
N LYS A 108 -0.67 -20.48 -3.90
CA LYS A 108 -0.21 -21.86 -3.72
C LYS A 108 -1.39 -22.84 -3.87
N LYS A 109 -1.33 -23.67 -4.91
CA LYS A 109 -2.37 -24.66 -5.25
C LYS A 109 -2.81 -25.52 -4.06
N GLY A 110 -4.11 -25.54 -3.79
CA GLY A 110 -4.74 -26.27 -2.68
C GLY A 110 -4.59 -25.61 -1.31
N GLN A 111 -3.98 -24.43 -1.25
CA GLN A 111 -3.76 -23.59 -0.07
C GLN A 111 -4.02 -22.11 -0.41
N GLU A 112 -4.84 -21.85 -1.42
CA GLU A 112 -5.16 -20.50 -1.89
C GLU A 112 -5.85 -19.71 -0.78
N GLN A 113 -5.49 -18.42 -0.65
CA GLN A 113 -6.06 -17.58 0.40
C GLN A 113 -6.06 -16.11 -0.02
N ILE A 114 -7.18 -15.44 0.22
CA ILE A 114 -7.23 -13.98 0.32
C ILE A 114 -7.25 -13.62 1.81
N PHE A 115 -6.32 -12.78 2.24
CA PHE A 115 -6.23 -12.27 3.61
C PHE A 115 -6.35 -10.76 3.59
N LEU A 116 -7.31 -10.25 4.37
CA LEU A 116 -7.52 -8.83 4.59
C LEU A 116 -7.30 -8.54 6.07
N HIS A 117 -6.45 -7.56 6.37
CA HIS A 117 -6.17 -7.11 7.72
C HIS A 117 -6.29 -5.59 7.81
N ALA A 118 -7.14 -5.15 8.74
CA ALA A 118 -7.23 -3.77 9.17
C ALA A 118 -6.57 -3.63 10.54
N GLN A 119 -5.67 -2.66 10.69
CA GLN A 119 -4.97 -2.42 11.95
C GLN A 119 -5.91 -1.89 13.06
N ARG A 120 -6.98 -1.19 12.67
CA ARG A 120 -7.90 -0.56 13.62
C ARG A 120 -9.34 -0.73 13.18
N ASP A 121 -9.80 0.10 12.25
CA ASP A 121 -11.19 0.12 11.79
C ASP A 121 -11.26 -0.43 10.36
N TRP A 122 -12.32 -1.16 10.05
CA TRP A 122 -12.70 -1.59 8.69
C TRP A 122 -14.12 -1.12 8.41
N ASP A 123 -14.25 -0.16 7.51
CA ASP A 123 -15.54 0.34 7.02
C ASP A 123 -15.78 -0.18 5.61
N GLU A 124 -16.92 -0.83 5.40
CA GLU A 124 -17.37 -1.30 4.08
C GLU A 124 -18.69 -0.58 3.74
N ASN A 125 -18.74 0.11 2.60
CA ASN A 125 -19.94 0.79 2.11
C ASN A 125 -20.28 0.31 0.69
N VAL A 126 -21.47 -0.24 0.52
CA VAL A 126 -21.96 -0.81 -0.75
C VAL A 126 -23.28 -0.14 -1.11
N GLU A 127 -23.29 0.61 -2.21
CA GLU A 127 -24.42 1.46 -2.62
C GLU A 127 -25.60 0.70 -3.25
N HIS A 128 -25.41 -0.58 -3.62
CA HIS A 128 -26.45 -1.38 -4.24
C HIS A 128 -26.56 -2.75 -3.55
N ASP A 129 -26.00 -3.81 -4.15
CA ASP A 129 -26.12 -5.17 -3.60
C ASP A 129 -24.77 -5.68 -3.11
N GLN A 130 -24.74 -6.21 -1.89
CA GLN A 130 -23.67 -7.11 -1.42
C GLN A 130 -24.15 -8.56 -1.56
N LYS A 131 -23.37 -9.40 -2.24
CA LYS A 131 -23.68 -10.84 -2.40
C LYS A 131 -22.52 -11.66 -1.86
N ILE A 132 -22.79 -12.51 -0.88
CA ILE A 132 -21.80 -13.39 -0.26
C ILE A 132 -22.23 -14.83 -0.49
N ARG A 133 -21.36 -15.64 -1.10
CA ARG A 133 -21.52 -17.09 -1.21
C ARG A 133 -20.31 -17.78 -0.62
N VAL A 134 -20.53 -18.54 0.44
CA VAL A 134 -19.50 -19.38 1.08
C VAL A 134 -19.78 -20.83 0.70
N GLY A 135 -18.82 -21.49 0.05
CA GLY A 135 -18.98 -22.86 -0.44
C GLY A 135 -18.79 -23.94 0.62
N ASN A 136 -18.27 -23.57 1.79
CA ASN A 136 -18.10 -24.43 2.95
C ASN A 136 -18.60 -23.68 4.20
N GLU A 137 -17.70 -23.24 5.08
CA GLU A 137 -18.06 -22.65 6.38
C GLU A 137 -17.68 -21.17 6.48
N ARG A 138 -18.50 -20.42 7.22
CA ARG A 138 -18.20 -19.05 7.67
C ARG A 138 -18.09 -19.07 9.20
N HIS A 139 -17.04 -18.46 9.72
CA HIS A 139 -16.80 -18.30 11.16
C HIS A 139 -16.59 -16.83 11.46
N ASP A 140 -17.44 -16.27 12.31
CA ASP A 140 -17.35 -14.89 12.77
C ASP A 140 -17.10 -14.88 14.29
N THR A 141 -16.21 -14.00 14.75
CA THR A 141 -15.96 -13.79 16.18
C THR A 141 -15.98 -12.30 16.47
N VAL A 142 -16.86 -11.87 17.38
CA VAL A 142 -16.99 -10.49 17.82
C VAL A 142 -16.79 -10.47 19.34
N GLU A 143 -15.72 -9.83 19.80
CA GLU A 143 -15.36 -9.83 21.23
C GLU A 143 -16.23 -8.90 22.08
N GLN A 144 -16.87 -7.93 21.44
CA GLN A 144 -17.73 -6.93 22.07
C GLN A 144 -19.11 -6.98 21.43
N ASN A 145 -19.71 -5.82 21.18
CA ASN A 145 -21.08 -5.74 20.68
C ASN A 145 -21.13 -5.88 19.15
N SER A 146 -22.09 -6.66 18.67
CA SER A 146 -22.55 -6.62 17.29
C SER A 146 -23.88 -5.89 17.23
N TYR A 147 -24.04 -4.97 16.28
CA TYR A 147 -25.29 -4.27 16.02
C TYR A 147 -25.63 -4.40 14.54
N THR A 148 -26.91 -4.67 14.26
CA THR A 148 -27.43 -4.78 12.90
C THR A 148 -28.79 -4.12 12.84
N GLU A 149 -28.97 -3.26 11.85
CA GLU A 149 -30.25 -2.60 11.56
C GLU A 149 -30.71 -2.96 10.16
N PHE A 150 -31.84 -3.64 10.07
CA PHE A 150 -32.52 -3.90 8.80
C PHE A 150 -33.69 -2.92 8.66
N LYS A 151 -33.63 -2.06 7.64
CA LYS A 151 -34.69 -1.09 7.36
C LYS A 151 -35.91 -1.71 6.66
N ALA A 152 -35.82 -2.97 6.29
CA ALA A 152 -36.84 -3.73 5.58
C ALA A 152 -36.79 -5.20 6.04
N GLU A 153 -37.50 -6.07 5.33
CA GLU A 153 -37.63 -7.49 5.66
C GLU A 153 -36.31 -8.25 5.56
N GLU A 154 -36.04 -9.06 6.57
CA GLU A 154 -34.98 -10.08 6.56
C GLU A 154 -35.64 -11.45 6.38
N HIS A 155 -35.17 -12.21 5.39
CA HIS A 155 -35.66 -13.55 5.09
C HIS A 155 -34.55 -14.58 5.38
N HIS A 156 -34.86 -15.57 6.22
CA HIS A 156 -33.98 -16.71 6.52
C HIS A 156 -34.64 -18.00 5.99
N THR A 157 -33.85 -18.86 5.36
CA THR A 157 -34.30 -20.15 4.81
C THR A 157 -33.48 -21.30 5.36
#